data_AF-A0A7S4DYD4-F1
#
_entry.id   AF-A0A7S4DYD4-F1
#
_cell.length_a   1.000
_cell.length_b   1.000
_cell.length_c   1.000
_cell.angle_alpha   90.00
_cell.angle_beta   90.00
_cell.angle_gamma   90.00
#
_symmetry.space_group_name_H-M   'P 1'
#
loop_
_entity.id
_entity.type
_entity.pdbx_description
1 polymer ?
#
loop_
_entity_poly.entity_id
_entity_poly.type
_entity_poly.pdbx_seq_one_letter_code
_entity_poly.pdbx_strand_id
1 'polypeptide(L)'
;AEAAEERADAVAEFFATWAAVTSWAYVGVLARLGLTELEIIILESSADQAALREIGFGHGFYFANIAGSFILGLLTTVAARWSFLFEGPVMESMKGGLGTGFCGSLTTFATWNIYSAEKYFQK
;
A
#
# COMPACT_ATOMS: atom_id res chain seq x y z
N ALA A 1 18.83 35.56 7.19
CA ALA A 1 17.39 35.59 6.86
C ALA A 1 17.09 34.43 5.93
N GLU A 2 17.73 34.37 4.77
CA GLU A 2 17.64 33.28 3.78
C GLU A 2 17.82 31.86 4.36
N ALA A 3 18.91 31.61 5.11
CA ALA A 3 19.13 30.30 5.74
C ALA A 3 18.08 29.91 6.81
N ALA A 4 17.37 30.88 7.39
CA ALA A 4 16.30 30.60 8.36
C ALA A 4 14.98 30.29 7.64
N GLU A 5 14.74 30.92 6.49
CA GLU A 5 13.60 30.69 5.60
C GLU A 5 13.69 29.31 4.94
N GLU A 6 14.84 28.97 4.37
CA GLU A 6 15.10 27.64 3.79
C GLU A 6 14.87 26.51 4.80
N ARG A 7 15.30 26.71 6.05
CA ARG A 7 15.07 25.75 7.12
C ARG A 7 13.60 25.63 7.49
N ALA A 8 12.85 26.74 7.46
CA ALA A 8 11.41 26.72 7.76
C ALA A 8 10.63 25.96 6.67
N ASP A 9 10.98 26.17 5.41
CA ASP A 9 10.36 25.49 4.27
C ASP A 9 10.63 23.98 4.30
N ALA A 10 11.88 23.58 4.57
CA ALA A 10 12.23 22.16 4.72
C ALA A 10 11.45 21.47 5.87
N VAL A 11 11.24 22.19 6.98
CA VAL A 11 10.44 21.67 8.10
C VAL A 11 8.96 21.55 7.71
N ALA A 12 8.40 22.52 7.00
CA ALA A 12 7.02 22.48 6.53
C ALA A 12 6.80 21.32 5.54
N GLU A 13 7.72 21.12 4.61
CA GLU A 13 7.69 20.02 3.63
C GLU A 13 7.79 18.65 4.32
N PHE A 14 8.65 18.52 5.33
CA PHE A 14 8.74 17.32 6.15
C PHE A 14 7.39 16.99 6.81
N PHE A 15 6.75 17.97 7.46
CA PHE A 15 5.46 17.75 8.11
C PHE A 15 4.34 17.46 7.11
N ALA A 16 4.35 18.10 5.94
CA ALA A 16 3.40 17.83 4.86
C ALA A 16 3.53 16.38 4.37
N THR A 17 4.76 15.93 4.11
CA THR A 17 5.03 14.55 3.70
C THR A 17 4.65 13.54 4.79
N TRP A 18 5.02 13.81 6.04
CA TRP A 18 4.67 12.95 7.17
C TRP A 18 3.15 12.82 7.35
N ALA A 19 2.42 13.93 7.26
CA ALA A 19 0.96 13.94 7.35
C ALA A 19 0.31 13.19 6.17
N ALA A 20 0.83 13.38 4.96
CA ALA A 20 0.37 12.66 3.77
C ALA A 20 0.60 11.15 3.90
N VAL A 21 1.80 10.71 4.28
CA VAL A 21 2.12 9.28 4.49
C VAL A 21 1.23 8.67 5.57
N THR A 22 1.06 9.36 6.70
CA THR A 22 0.28 8.83 7.83
C THR A 22 -1.19 8.71 7.47
N SER A 23 -1.78 9.74 6.85
CA SER A 23 -3.19 9.72 6.44
C SER A 23 -3.47 8.64 5.39
N TRP A 24 -2.66 8.55 4.35
CA TRP A 24 -2.79 7.52 3.32
C TRP A 24 -2.51 6.11 3.84
N ALA A 25 -1.66 5.96 4.86
CA ALA A 25 -1.47 4.68 5.52
C ALA A 25 -2.77 4.16 6.18
N TYR A 26 -3.53 5.01 6.87
CA TYR A 26 -4.84 4.60 7.41
C TYR A 26 -5.79 4.16 6.29
N VAL A 27 -5.83 4.89 5.18
CA VAL A 27 -6.65 4.52 4.02
C VAL A 27 -6.21 3.18 3.43
N GLY A 28 -4.90 2.92 3.33
CA GLY A 28 -4.36 1.65 2.84
C GLY A 28 -4.68 0.47 3.75
N VAL A 29 -4.63 0.66 5.08
CA VAL A 29 -5.09 -0.36 6.04
C VAL A 29 -6.58 -0.67 5.86
N LEU A 30 -7.43 0.36 5.76
CA LEU A 30 -8.87 0.17 5.56
C LEU A 30 -9.17 -0.55 4.22
N ALA A 31 -8.46 -0.18 3.16
CA ALA A 31 -8.57 -0.84 1.86
C ALA A 31 -8.14 -2.32 1.94
N ARG A 32 -7.05 -2.63 2.66
CA ARG A 32 -6.63 -4.03 2.89
C ARG A 32 -7.68 -4.83 3.65
N LEU A 33 -8.29 -4.24 4.69
CA LEU A 33 -9.39 -4.89 5.42
C LEU A 33 -10.56 -5.16 4.49
N GLY A 34 -10.99 -4.18 3.69
CA GLY A 34 -12.07 -4.38 2.72
C GLY A 34 -11.77 -5.45 1.67
N LEU A 35 -10.54 -5.50 1.16
CA LEU A 35 -10.11 -6.56 0.23
C LEU A 35 -10.05 -7.93 0.91
N THR A 36 -9.69 -7.99 2.19
CA THR A 36 -9.70 -9.24 2.96
C THR A 36 -11.12 -9.78 3.11
N GLU A 37 -12.09 -8.93 3.45
CA GLU A 37 -13.51 -9.31 3.50
C GLU A 37 -14.00 -9.79 2.12
N LEU A 38 -13.60 -9.10 1.05
CA LEU A 38 -13.94 -9.51 -0.32
C LEU A 38 -13.34 -10.89 -0.67
N GLU A 39 -12.07 -11.15 -0.30
CA GLU A 39 -11.45 -12.46 -0.47
C GLU A 39 -12.24 -13.55 0.26
N ILE A 40 -12.64 -13.30 1.51
CA ILE A 40 -13.41 -14.26 2.31
C ILE A 40 -14.76 -14.56 1.65
N ILE A 41 -15.50 -13.53 1.23
CA ILE A 41 -16.80 -13.69 0.55
C ILE A 41 -16.66 -14.52 -0.74
N ILE A 42 -15.64 -14.22 -1.55
CA ILE A 42 -15.39 -14.96 -2.80
C ILE A 42 -15.00 -16.41 -2.50
N LEU A 43 -14.16 -16.62 -1.48
CA LEU A 43 -13.73 -17.95 -1.07
C LEU A 43 -14.93 -18.78 -0.61
N GLU A 44 -15.79 -18.23 0.24
CA GLU A 44 -16.99 -18.90 0.75
C GLU A 44 -17.97 -19.26 -0.38
N SER A 45 -18.09 -18.39 -1.38
CA SER A 45 -18.92 -18.63 -2.57
C SER A 45 -18.31 -19.63 -3.56
N SER A 46 -17.03 -19.98 -3.44
CA SER A 46 -16.33 -20.81 -4.41
C SER A 46 -16.52 -22.30 -4.14
N ALA A 47 -16.76 -23.09 -5.20
CA ALA A 47 -16.90 -24.56 -5.08
C ALA A 47 -15.58 -25.25 -4.70
N ASP A 48 -14.44 -24.66 -5.05
CA ASP A 48 -13.10 -25.21 -4.80
C ASP A 48 -12.33 -24.39 -3.76
N GLN A 49 -12.85 -24.35 -2.53
CA GLN A 49 -12.24 -23.60 -1.44
C GLN A 49 -10.86 -24.15 -1.06
N ALA A 50 -10.65 -25.46 -1.22
CA ALA A 50 -9.40 -26.13 -0.86
C ALA A 50 -8.25 -25.65 -1.76
N ALA A 51 -8.44 -25.63 -3.08
CA ALA A 51 -7.42 -25.15 -4.00
C ALA A 51 -7.12 -23.65 -3.80
N LEU A 52 -8.15 -22.83 -3.57
CA LEU A 52 -7.96 -21.39 -3.31
C LEU A 52 -7.20 -21.14 -2.01
N ARG A 53 -7.53 -21.84 -0.93
CA ARG A 53 -6.78 -21.75 0.33
C ARG A 53 -5.34 -22.20 0.14
N GLU A 54 -5.08 -23.21 -0.68
CA GLU A 54 -3.72 -23.70 -0.92
C GLU A 54 -2.78 -22.60 -1.45
N ILE A 55 -3.28 -21.77 -2.37
CA ILE A 55 -2.50 -20.65 -2.94
C ILE A 55 -2.48 -19.41 -2.02
N GLY A 56 -3.09 -19.48 -0.83
CA GLY A 56 -3.12 -18.40 0.14
C GLY A 56 -4.28 -17.41 -0.04
N PHE A 57 -5.28 -17.76 -0.85
CA PHE A 57 -6.49 -16.94 -1.00
C PHE A 57 -7.32 -16.96 0.30
N GLY A 58 -7.85 -15.80 0.71
CA GLY A 58 -8.62 -15.66 1.96
C GLY A 58 -7.78 -15.38 3.21
N HIS A 59 -6.47 -15.14 3.04
CA HIS A 59 -5.57 -14.77 4.14
C HIS A 59 -5.27 -13.27 4.19
N GLY A 60 -5.95 -12.45 3.38
CA GLY A 60 -5.91 -10.99 3.45
C GLY A 60 -4.63 -10.36 2.92
N PHE A 61 -3.82 -11.13 2.18
CA PHE A 61 -2.63 -10.63 1.50
C PHE A 61 -2.72 -10.79 -0.02
N TYR A 62 -3.59 -11.63 -0.56
CA TYR A 62 -3.52 -12.02 -1.97
C TYR A 62 -3.94 -10.87 -2.90
N PHE A 63 -5.20 -10.43 -2.83
CA PHE A 63 -5.70 -9.28 -3.57
C PHE A 63 -5.07 -7.98 -3.08
N ALA A 64 -4.82 -7.84 -1.78
CA ALA A 64 -4.19 -6.66 -1.24
C ALA A 64 -2.79 -6.43 -1.86
N ASN A 65 -1.97 -7.48 -1.98
CA ASN A 65 -0.64 -7.38 -2.61
C ASN A 65 -0.72 -7.16 -4.12
N ILE A 66 -1.65 -7.83 -4.82
CA ILE A 66 -1.83 -7.63 -6.26
C ILE A 66 -2.27 -6.20 -6.56
N ALA A 67 -3.32 -5.72 -5.87
CA ALA A 67 -3.85 -4.37 -6.06
C ALA A 67 -2.81 -3.31 -5.70
N GLY A 68 -2.14 -3.43 -4.55
CA GLY A 68 -1.11 -2.49 -4.14
C GLY A 68 0.09 -2.47 -5.09
N SER A 69 0.54 -3.62 -5.59
CA SER A 69 1.63 -3.69 -6.56
C SER A 69 1.24 -3.06 -7.91
N PHE A 70 0.01 -3.28 -8.36
CA PHE A 70 -0.52 -2.64 -9.57
C PHE A 70 -0.59 -1.12 -9.42
N ILE A 71 -1.14 -0.62 -8.32
CA ILE A 71 -1.28 0.82 -8.05
C ILE A 71 0.11 1.47 -7.94
N LEU A 72 1.06 0.84 -7.25
CA LEU A 72 2.43 1.33 -7.15
C LEU A 72 3.14 1.34 -8.51
N GLY A 73 2.96 0.29 -9.32
CA GLY A 73 3.47 0.24 -10.69
C GLY A 73 2.90 1.34 -11.58
N LEU A 74 1.59 1.60 -11.47
CA LEU A 74 0.94 2.70 -12.18
C LEU A 74 1.47 4.05 -11.70
N LEU A 75 1.54 4.29 -10.39
CA LEU A 75 2.02 5.54 -9.80
C LEU A 75 3.45 5.86 -10.22
N THR A 76 4.34 4.87 -10.16
CA THR A 76 5.74 5.03 -10.58
C THR A 76 5.85 5.32 -12.07
N THR A 77 5.06 4.65 -12.90
CA THR A 77 5.04 4.88 -14.36
C THR A 77 4.50 6.27 -14.71
N VAL A 78 3.39 6.69 -14.09
CA VAL A 78 2.79 8.02 -14.30
C VAL A 78 3.79 9.10 -13.85
N ALA A 79 4.41 8.93 -12.68
CA ALA A 79 5.39 9.89 -12.17
C ALA A 79 6.65 9.99 -13.04
N ALA A 80 7.08 8.89 -13.66
CA ALA A 80 8.21 8.90 -14.59
C ALA A 80 7.86 9.51 -15.95
N ARG A 81 6.66 9.24 -16.47
CA ARG A 81 6.27 9.64 -17.84
C ARG A 81 5.66 11.04 -17.93
N TRP A 82 5.03 11.48 -16.86
CA TRP A 82 4.32 12.75 -16.74
C TRP A 82 4.71 13.44 -15.42
N SER A 83 6.02 13.70 -15.26
CA SER A 83 6.58 14.32 -14.05
C SER A 83 5.92 15.64 -13.67
N PHE A 84 5.44 16.41 -14.65
CA PHE A 84 4.72 17.67 -14.45
C PHE A 84 3.43 17.52 -13.63
N LEU A 85 2.82 16.33 -13.57
CA LEU A 85 1.64 16.07 -12.73
C LEU A 85 1.99 16.00 -11.24
N PHE A 86 3.27 15.78 -10.92
CA PHE A 86 3.77 15.70 -9.55
C PHE A 86 4.68 16.87 -9.18
N GLU A 87 4.66 17.95 -9.96
CA GLU A 87 5.40 19.17 -9.63
C GLU A 87 4.74 19.92 -8.47
N GLY A 88 5.56 20.36 -7.53
CA GLY A 88 5.16 21.14 -6.37
C GLY A 88 5.03 20.31 -5.07
N PRO A 89 5.22 20.97 -3.91
CA PRO A 89 5.40 20.30 -2.62
C PRO A 89 4.19 19.46 -2.20
N VAL A 90 2.98 19.88 -2.57
CA VAL A 90 1.73 19.16 -2.27
C VAL A 90 1.65 17.86 -3.07
N MET A 91 1.96 17.89 -4.36
CA MET A 91 1.87 16.70 -5.21
C MET A 91 3.00 15.71 -4.91
N GLU A 92 4.18 16.20 -4.55
CA GLU A 92 5.29 15.37 -4.10
C GLU A 92 4.98 14.67 -2.78
N SER A 93 4.42 15.40 -1.80
CA SER A 93 3.89 14.83 -0.57
C SER A 93 2.80 13.79 -0.84
N MET A 94 1.91 14.05 -1.81
CA MET A 94 0.84 13.12 -2.20
C MET A 94 1.37 11.85 -2.88
N LYS A 95 2.44 11.95 -3.68
CA LYS A 95 3.14 10.79 -4.26
C LYS A 95 3.76 9.92 -3.16
N GLY A 96 4.40 10.53 -2.17
CA GLY A 96 4.90 9.82 -0.97
C GLY A 96 3.76 9.19 -0.17
N GLY A 97 2.66 9.91 0.00
CA GLY A 97 1.43 9.42 0.62
C GLY A 97 0.87 8.17 -0.05
N LEU A 98 0.63 8.23 -1.36
CA LEU A 98 0.07 7.12 -2.14
C LEU A 98 1.05 5.94 -2.28
N GLY A 99 2.33 6.22 -2.54
CA GLY A 99 3.34 5.18 -2.72
C GLY A 99 3.73 4.52 -1.41
N THR A 100 4.22 5.30 -0.46
CA THR A 100 4.74 4.78 0.82
C THR A 100 3.62 4.52 1.81
N GLY A 101 2.70 5.46 2.00
CA GLY A 101 1.59 5.32 2.95
C GLY A 101 0.57 4.29 2.49
N PHE A 102 -0.16 4.59 1.43
CA PHE A 102 -1.26 3.76 0.94
C PHE A 102 -0.78 2.40 0.45
N CYS A 103 0.08 2.34 -0.58
CA CYS A 103 0.51 1.03 -1.11
C CYS A 103 1.32 0.23 -0.09
N GLY A 104 2.16 0.89 0.73
CA GLY A 104 2.95 0.22 1.77
C GLY A 104 2.11 -0.41 2.88
N SER A 105 0.95 0.17 3.21
CA SER A 105 0.03 -0.37 4.23
C SER A 105 -1.12 -1.22 3.68
N LEU A 106 -1.41 -1.08 2.38
CA LEU A 106 -2.29 -1.96 1.61
C LEU A 106 -1.62 -3.32 1.40
N THR A 107 -0.35 -3.32 1.01
CA THR A 107 0.44 -4.55 0.84
C THR A 107 0.98 -5.07 2.18
N THR A 108 1.27 -6.36 2.25
CA THR A 108 1.87 -6.99 3.43
C THR A 108 2.76 -8.16 3.05
N PHE A 109 4.01 -8.10 3.49
CA PHE A 109 4.92 -9.24 3.44
C PHE A 109 4.82 -10.10 4.70
N ALA A 110 4.61 -9.48 5.87
CA ALA A 110 4.57 -10.18 7.14
C ALA A 110 3.45 -11.23 7.20
N THR A 111 2.25 -10.89 6.72
CA THR A 111 1.10 -11.81 6.69
C THR A 111 1.38 -13.00 5.76
N TRP A 112 1.92 -12.75 4.56
CA TRP A 112 2.32 -13.80 3.64
C TRP A 112 3.41 -14.72 4.21
N ASN A 113 4.39 -14.13 4.89
CA ASN A 113 5.50 -14.87 5.48
C ASN A 113 5.04 -15.77 6.63
N ILE A 114 4.13 -15.29 7.50
CA ILE A 114 3.53 -16.12 8.55
C ILE A 114 2.78 -17.30 7.94
N TYR A 115 1.89 -17.04 6.97
CA TYR A 115 1.16 -18.11 6.27
C TYR A 115 2.11 -19.13 5.62
N SER A 116 3.16 -18.66 4.95
CA SER A 116 4.13 -19.53 4.28
C SER A 116 4.94 -20.37 5.27
N ALA A 117 5.33 -19.78 6.40
CA ALA A 117 6.04 -20.47 7.47
C ALA A 117 5.16 -21.56 8.09
N GLU A 118 3.91 -21.25 8.44
CA GLU A 118 2.94 -22.22 8.96
C GLU A 118 2.75 -23.40 8.00
N LYS A 119 2.57 -23.11 6.72
CA LYS A 119 2.43 -24.15 5.67
C LYS A 119 3.68 -25.02 5.53
N TYR A 120 4.87 -24.47 5.75
CA TYR A 120 6.13 -25.21 5.63
C TYR A 120 6.42 -26.08 6.86
N PHE A 121 6.18 -25.56 8.07
CA PHE A 121 6.46 -26.27 9.32
C PHE A 121 5.37 -27.25 9.76
N GLN A 122 4.17 -27.18 9.18
CA GLN A 122 3.10 -28.17 9.40
C GLN A 122 3.14 -29.37 8.43
N LYS A 123 4.09 -29.39 7.49
CA LYS A 123 4.40 -30.56 6.66
C LYS A 123 5.44 -31.45 7.33
#